data_AF-A0A919P0A1-F1
#
_entry.id   AF-A0A919P0A1-F1
#
_cell.length_a   1.000
_cell.length_b   1.000
_cell.length_c   1.000
_cell.angle_alpha   90.00
_cell.angle_beta   90.00
_cell.angle_gamma   90.00
#
_symmetry.space_group_name_H-M   'P 1'
#
loop_
_entity.id
_entity.type
_entity.pdbx_description
1 polymer ?
#
loop_
_entity_poly.entity_id
_entity_poly.type
_entity_poly.pdbx_seq_one_letter_code
_entity_poly.pdbx_strand_id
1 'polypeptide(L)'
;MAARPSATSGRVLGIDHLDAGGLRRIQRTAGNAAATSLLGGAGPTVQRLQVDMTAGGSVGDAPAANPREAVRLALDRMHVLWGINDDDYRTVYPVVSALPPGAPVTDPAVRATVSAALTRTQAPVLVPEVARAQFGAPLGAGVGTGQPNQPADVTIVQDLLDRAGLLAGSASATERAVVAGGGTLDAGVLPQTFAGIGALKMRMVAGHGAPRWEPLIRADEADATGGDRLADRTFQFQDFMVFVPSAAVATTTNDVHVFFSAGGVVGGTSHVEHHGLRGASEAGDRILIAVQGQEGQAFTISDQQIRLALEAAGRPASIASLTISAHSRGNQGLARTLRRRLLVTSLIQHITVLDGNDQARQLLAAFAAARIPLSRVTAEIVTTGQFGTFGPGVRTHSIDPGGARAIGYARLIQDAAALGRVTPMPPAIVALATAAGLPPRGAFTAVTPAPPGKTDIRAFIRSHAAQLAALRVGERRVPDVGALAGSETTSPYAFVEWNDLLNLRDATAARSTWRSVSPGIYSHHLFVAEMAGEVMT
;
A
#
# COMPACT_ATOMS: atom_id res chain seq x y z
N MET A 1 53.62 8.52 -71.81
CA MET A 1 52.15 8.65 -71.77
C MET A 1 51.62 7.68 -70.73
N ALA A 2 51.25 8.20 -69.56
CA ALA A 2 50.83 7.41 -68.41
C ALA A 2 49.32 7.15 -68.46
N ALA A 3 48.93 5.88 -68.31
CA ALA A 3 47.55 5.46 -68.18
C ALA A 3 47.03 5.78 -66.77
N ARG A 4 45.91 6.51 -66.68
CA ARG A 4 45.12 6.70 -65.46
C ARG A 4 44.00 5.65 -65.42
N PRO A 5 43.73 5.00 -64.27
CA PRO A 5 42.59 4.09 -64.12
C PRO A 5 41.28 4.85 -63.89
N SER A 6 40.22 4.33 -64.52
CA SER A 6 38.82 4.74 -64.39
C SER A 6 38.25 4.30 -63.04
N ALA A 7 37.59 5.23 -62.34
CA ALA A 7 36.91 4.99 -61.08
C ALA A 7 35.48 4.49 -61.32
N THR A 8 35.21 3.24 -60.95
CA THR A 8 33.84 2.72 -60.79
C THR A 8 33.27 3.20 -59.46
N SER A 9 32.20 3.99 -59.54
CA SER A 9 31.38 4.48 -58.42
C SER A 9 30.76 3.32 -57.64
N GLY A 10 31.27 3.07 -56.42
CA GLY A 10 30.63 2.21 -55.43
C GLY A 10 29.52 2.97 -54.71
N ARG A 11 28.27 2.58 -54.95
CA ARG A 11 27.10 3.11 -54.25
C ARG A 11 27.07 2.52 -52.83
N VAL A 12 27.50 3.29 -51.84
CA VAL A 12 27.34 2.94 -50.41
C VAL A 12 25.86 3.01 -50.07
N LEU A 13 25.24 1.86 -49.80
CA LEU A 13 23.90 1.80 -49.22
C LEU A 13 24.00 2.25 -47.76
N GLY A 14 23.35 3.37 -47.42
CA GLY A 14 23.22 3.82 -46.04
C GLY A 14 22.50 2.78 -45.19
N ILE A 15 22.93 2.65 -43.93
CA ILE A 15 22.46 1.66 -42.95
C ILE A 15 20.99 1.88 -42.54
N ASP A 16 20.39 3.03 -42.89
CA ASP A 16 19.11 3.48 -42.37
C ASP A 16 17.86 2.75 -42.95
N HIS A 17 18.03 1.79 -43.86
CA HIS A 17 16.91 1.04 -44.46
C HIS A 17 17.17 -0.46 -44.63
N LEU A 18 17.76 -1.12 -43.62
CA LEU A 18 17.80 -2.59 -43.58
C LEU A 18 16.48 -3.16 -43.06
N ASP A 19 15.57 -3.50 -43.98
CA ASP A 19 14.35 -4.24 -43.65
C ASP A 19 14.63 -5.74 -43.38
N ALA A 20 13.64 -6.45 -42.86
CA ALA A 20 13.73 -7.89 -42.58
C ALA A 20 14.08 -8.73 -43.82
N GLY A 21 13.77 -8.24 -45.03
CA GLY A 21 14.12 -8.89 -46.29
C GLY A 21 15.59 -8.71 -46.67
N GLY A 22 16.17 -7.53 -46.39
CA GLY A 22 17.59 -7.22 -46.53
C GLY A 22 18.47 -8.09 -45.61
N LEU A 23 18.06 -8.20 -44.35
CA LEU A 23 18.73 -9.03 -43.34
C LEU A 23 18.75 -10.51 -43.73
N ARG A 24 17.61 -11.08 -44.17
CA ARG A 24 17.53 -12.48 -44.65
C ARG A 24 18.29 -12.72 -45.95
N ARG A 25 18.54 -11.69 -46.76
CA ARG A 25 19.40 -11.83 -47.95
C ARG A 25 20.85 -11.93 -47.53
N ILE A 26 21.34 -11.02 -46.69
CA ILE A 26 22.72 -11.01 -46.17
C ILE A 26 23.02 -12.32 -45.42
N GLN A 27 22.07 -12.80 -44.61
CA GLN A 27 22.21 -14.07 -43.89
C GLN A 27 22.34 -15.28 -44.82
N ARG A 28 21.64 -15.26 -45.97
CA ARG A 28 21.71 -16.33 -46.97
C ARG A 28 22.96 -16.28 -47.84
N THR A 29 23.46 -15.09 -48.17
CA THR A 29 24.61 -14.93 -49.09
C THR A 29 25.96 -14.84 -48.38
N ALA A 30 26.02 -14.28 -47.19
CA ALA A 30 27.27 -14.03 -46.46
C ALA A 30 27.36 -14.78 -45.11
N GLY A 31 26.32 -15.52 -44.74
CA GLY A 31 26.27 -16.32 -43.51
C GLY A 31 25.97 -15.50 -42.25
N ASN A 32 25.63 -16.21 -41.17
CA ASN A 32 25.18 -15.61 -39.90
C ASN A 32 26.22 -14.65 -39.30
N ALA A 33 27.51 -14.97 -39.39
CA ALA A 33 28.57 -14.14 -38.82
C ALA A 33 28.66 -12.74 -39.48
N ALA A 34 28.43 -12.65 -40.79
CA ALA A 34 28.41 -11.38 -41.50
C ALA A 34 27.18 -10.53 -41.15
N ALA A 35 26.01 -11.17 -40.97
CA ALA A 35 24.81 -10.50 -40.47
C ALA A 35 24.99 -9.99 -39.03
N THR A 36 25.64 -10.78 -38.16
CA THR A 36 25.95 -10.37 -36.77
C THR A 36 26.99 -9.25 -36.72
N SER A 37 27.99 -9.25 -37.59
CA SER A 37 28.98 -8.15 -37.67
C SER A 37 28.37 -6.84 -38.18
N LEU A 38 27.38 -6.90 -39.07
CA LEU A 38 26.62 -5.74 -39.53
C LEU A 38 25.70 -5.16 -38.43
N LEU A 39 25.29 -5.99 -37.48
CA LEU A 39 24.60 -5.60 -36.25
C LEU A 39 25.58 -5.25 -35.10
N GLY A 40 26.89 -5.43 -35.31
CA GLY A 40 27.94 -5.43 -34.29
C GLY A 40 28.55 -4.09 -33.93
N GLY A 41 27.98 -2.98 -34.41
CA GLY A 41 28.29 -1.62 -33.94
C GLY A 41 27.01 -0.98 -33.44
N ALA A 42 26.67 -1.19 -32.16
CA ALA A 42 25.44 -0.70 -31.54
C ALA A 42 24.15 -1.11 -32.26
N GLY A 43 24.03 -2.37 -32.70
CA GLY A 43 22.72 -2.93 -33.01
C GLY A 43 21.79 -2.80 -31.79
N PRO A 44 20.47 -2.60 -31.98
CA PRO A 44 19.57 -2.44 -30.87
C PRO A 44 19.62 -3.71 -30.02
N THR A 45 20.22 -3.63 -28.84
CA THR A 45 19.87 -4.51 -27.75
C THR A 45 18.35 -4.44 -27.65
N VAL A 46 17.66 -5.51 -28.03
CA VAL A 46 16.26 -5.69 -27.65
C VAL A 46 16.31 -5.80 -26.13
N GLN A 47 16.20 -4.64 -25.47
CA GLN A 47 16.10 -4.58 -24.04
C GLN A 47 14.79 -5.26 -23.71
N ARG A 48 14.88 -6.52 -23.29
CA ARG A 48 13.71 -7.28 -22.86
C ARG A 48 13.16 -6.57 -21.64
N LEU A 49 11.96 -6.05 -21.77
CA LEU A 49 11.34 -5.25 -20.73
C LEU A 49 10.52 -6.21 -19.87
N GLN A 50 11.11 -6.60 -18.74
CA GLN A 50 10.53 -7.52 -17.77
C GLN A 50 10.59 -6.89 -16.38
N VAL A 51 9.52 -7.07 -15.62
CA VAL A 51 9.41 -6.67 -14.22
C VAL A 51 9.09 -7.89 -13.40
N ASP A 52 9.94 -8.22 -12.44
CA ASP A 52 9.64 -9.26 -11.46
C ASP A 52 8.82 -8.66 -10.33
N MET A 53 7.67 -9.26 -10.03
CA MET A 53 6.70 -8.73 -9.08
C MET A 53 7.00 -9.25 -7.67
N THR A 54 6.88 -8.39 -6.66
CA THR A 54 7.05 -8.78 -5.25
C THR A 54 6.01 -9.81 -4.79
N ALA A 55 4.81 -9.77 -5.38
CA ALA A 55 3.76 -10.77 -5.15
C ALA A 55 3.99 -12.09 -5.90
N GLY A 56 5.11 -12.25 -6.60
CA GLY A 56 5.45 -13.41 -7.41
C GLY A 56 5.07 -13.28 -8.89
N GLY A 57 5.80 -13.99 -9.75
CA GLY A 57 5.67 -13.90 -11.21
C GLY A 57 6.41 -12.71 -11.82
N SER A 58 6.25 -12.51 -13.12
CA SER A 58 6.82 -11.36 -13.82
C SER A 58 5.84 -10.77 -14.84
N VAL A 59 6.15 -9.60 -15.38
CA VAL A 59 5.35 -8.97 -16.44
C VAL A 59 6.29 -8.46 -17.52
N GLY A 60 6.05 -8.82 -18.79
CA GLY A 60 6.94 -8.43 -19.89
C GLY A 60 7.00 -9.38 -21.07
N ASP A 61 8.12 -9.37 -21.78
CA ASP A 61 8.23 -9.94 -23.13
C ASP A 61 8.09 -11.47 -23.24
N ALA A 62 8.27 -12.24 -22.16
CA ALA A 62 8.17 -13.70 -22.19
C ALA A 62 6.76 -14.21 -21.79
N PRO A 63 5.99 -14.86 -22.69
CA PRO A 63 4.59 -15.24 -22.41
C PRO A 63 4.42 -16.23 -21.25
N ALA A 64 5.38 -17.12 -21.01
CA ALA A 64 5.33 -18.08 -19.89
C ALA A 64 5.50 -17.41 -18.51
N ALA A 65 5.87 -16.12 -18.49
CA ALA A 65 6.26 -15.41 -17.29
C ALA A 65 5.21 -14.39 -16.81
N ASN A 66 4.08 -14.23 -17.54
CA ASN A 66 3.01 -13.26 -17.31
C ASN A 66 1.75 -13.90 -16.69
N PRO A 67 1.72 -14.34 -15.43
CA PRO A 67 0.48 -14.81 -14.81
C PRO A 67 -0.51 -13.66 -14.71
N ARG A 68 -1.80 -13.97 -14.88
CA ARG A 68 -2.93 -13.02 -14.81
C ARG A 68 -2.78 -12.02 -13.67
N GLU A 69 -2.51 -12.50 -12.45
CA GLU A 69 -2.46 -11.70 -11.24
C GLU A 69 -1.33 -10.66 -11.30
N ALA A 70 -0.14 -11.07 -11.75
CA ALA A 70 1.00 -10.17 -11.93
C ALA A 70 0.69 -9.09 -12.97
N VAL A 71 0.10 -9.46 -14.11
CA VAL A 71 -0.26 -8.51 -15.17
C VAL A 71 -1.31 -7.51 -14.70
N ARG A 72 -2.33 -7.95 -13.94
CA ARG A 72 -3.36 -7.06 -13.38
C ARG A 72 -2.75 -6.05 -12.42
N LEU A 73 -1.94 -6.52 -11.47
CA LEU A 73 -1.26 -5.65 -10.51
C LEU A 73 -0.35 -4.64 -11.22
N ALA A 74 0.40 -5.08 -12.22
CA ALA A 74 1.24 -4.18 -13.00
C ALA A 74 0.41 -3.14 -13.78
N LEU A 75 -0.71 -3.53 -14.41
CA LEU A 75 -1.61 -2.62 -15.11
C LEU A 75 -2.17 -1.54 -14.16
N ASP A 76 -2.64 -1.92 -12.97
CA ASP A 76 -3.16 -0.98 -11.97
C ASP A 76 -2.07 0.04 -11.56
N ARG A 77 -0.86 -0.46 -11.27
CA ARG A 77 0.28 0.38 -10.86
C ARG A 77 0.76 1.29 -11.99
N MET A 78 0.83 0.77 -13.22
CA MET A 78 1.16 1.58 -14.39
C MET A 78 0.08 2.63 -14.67
N HIS A 79 -1.20 2.34 -14.40
CA HIS A 79 -2.28 3.31 -14.62
C HIS A 79 -2.17 4.50 -13.69
N VAL A 80 -1.96 4.27 -12.38
CA VAL A 80 -1.77 5.37 -11.40
C VAL A 80 -0.46 6.14 -11.60
N LEU A 81 0.51 5.53 -12.28
CA LEU A 81 1.77 6.15 -12.71
C LEU A 81 1.68 6.86 -14.07
N TRP A 82 0.52 6.82 -14.72
CA TRP A 82 0.29 7.31 -16.10
C TRP A 82 1.22 6.66 -17.14
N GLY A 83 1.66 5.44 -16.84
CA GLY A 83 2.38 4.53 -17.72
C GLY A 83 1.49 3.89 -18.79
N ILE A 84 0.21 3.71 -18.49
CA ILE A 84 -0.83 3.30 -19.46
C ILE A 84 -1.92 4.38 -19.50
N ASN A 85 -2.47 4.64 -20.69
CA ASN A 85 -3.55 5.60 -20.84
C ASN A 85 -4.90 4.97 -20.45
N ASP A 86 -5.88 5.81 -20.16
CA ASP A 86 -7.21 5.40 -19.71
C ASP A 86 -7.93 4.44 -20.66
N ASP A 87 -7.84 4.66 -21.96
CA ASP A 87 -8.57 3.87 -22.97
C ASP A 87 -7.92 2.49 -23.15
N ASP A 88 -6.59 2.44 -23.19
CA ASP A 88 -5.82 1.20 -23.21
C ASP A 88 -6.07 0.38 -21.95
N TYR A 89 -6.07 1.02 -20.77
CA TYR A 89 -6.33 0.37 -19.50
C TYR A 89 -7.76 -0.19 -19.43
N ARG A 90 -8.78 0.62 -19.79
CA ARG A 90 -10.20 0.17 -19.84
C ARG A 90 -10.42 -0.98 -20.82
N THR A 91 -9.60 -1.06 -21.88
CA THR A 91 -9.69 -2.13 -22.87
C THR A 91 -8.99 -3.41 -22.39
N VAL A 92 -7.78 -3.29 -21.87
CA VAL A 92 -6.93 -4.46 -21.55
C VAL A 92 -7.27 -5.06 -20.19
N TYR A 93 -7.54 -4.23 -19.18
CA TYR A 93 -7.73 -4.70 -17.81
C TYR A 93 -8.89 -5.71 -17.68
N PRO A 94 -10.07 -5.51 -18.30
CA PRO A 94 -11.15 -6.50 -18.26
C PRO A 94 -10.79 -7.80 -18.98
N VAL A 95 -10.06 -7.74 -20.09
CA VAL A 95 -9.62 -8.92 -20.85
C VAL A 95 -8.70 -9.79 -19.99
N VAL A 96 -7.70 -9.18 -19.34
CA VAL A 96 -6.83 -9.90 -18.40
C VAL A 96 -7.62 -10.39 -17.19
N SER A 97 -8.52 -9.56 -16.65
CA SER A 97 -9.33 -9.91 -15.48
C SER A 97 -10.31 -11.05 -15.75
N ALA A 98 -10.72 -11.30 -16.99
CA ALA A 98 -11.58 -12.42 -17.36
C ALA A 98 -10.86 -13.77 -17.45
N LEU A 99 -9.53 -13.79 -17.45
CA LEU A 99 -8.76 -15.04 -17.50
C LEU A 99 -8.94 -15.87 -16.21
N PRO A 100 -8.78 -17.20 -16.27
CA PRO A 100 -8.74 -18.03 -15.06
C PRO A 100 -7.58 -17.61 -14.12
N PRO A 101 -7.70 -17.82 -12.80
CA PRO A 101 -6.60 -17.59 -11.87
C PRO A 101 -5.30 -18.32 -12.27
N GLY A 102 -4.16 -17.65 -12.20
CA GLY A 102 -2.85 -18.19 -12.56
C GLY A 102 -2.63 -18.42 -14.07
N ALA A 103 -3.65 -18.16 -14.91
CA ALA A 103 -3.52 -18.36 -16.35
C ALA A 103 -2.51 -17.35 -16.94
N PRO A 104 -1.66 -17.78 -17.90
CA PRO A 104 -0.75 -16.88 -18.57
C PRO A 104 -1.50 -15.93 -19.51
N VAL A 105 -1.10 -14.67 -19.54
CA VAL A 105 -1.61 -13.68 -20.49
C VAL A 105 -0.90 -13.85 -21.83
N THR A 106 -1.52 -14.61 -22.75
CA THR A 106 -0.91 -14.94 -24.05
C THR A 106 -1.41 -14.09 -25.21
N ASP A 107 -2.49 -13.32 -25.04
CA ASP A 107 -3.07 -12.49 -26.10
C ASP A 107 -2.01 -11.49 -26.65
N PRO A 108 -1.69 -11.52 -27.96
CA PRO A 108 -0.66 -10.66 -28.52
C PRO A 108 -0.96 -9.17 -28.44
N ALA A 109 -2.22 -8.76 -28.56
CA ALA A 109 -2.62 -7.36 -28.49
C ALA A 109 -2.50 -6.82 -27.06
N VAL A 110 -3.00 -7.59 -26.08
CA VAL A 110 -2.83 -7.29 -24.66
C VAL A 110 -1.35 -7.16 -24.31
N ARG A 111 -0.52 -8.12 -24.75
CA ARG A 111 0.92 -8.10 -24.49
C ARG A 111 1.62 -6.89 -25.11
N ALA A 112 1.24 -6.51 -26.33
CA ALA A 112 1.79 -5.32 -26.98
C ALA A 112 1.46 -4.05 -26.17
N THR A 113 0.23 -3.92 -25.68
CA THR A 113 -0.18 -2.79 -24.82
C THR A 113 0.55 -2.80 -23.49
N VAL A 114 0.72 -3.96 -22.84
CA VAL A 114 1.49 -4.08 -21.58
C VAL A 114 2.96 -3.68 -21.80
N SER A 115 3.60 -4.16 -22.87
CA SER A 115 5.00 -3.82 -23.19
C SER A 115 5.16 -2.32 -23.48
N ALA A 116 4.23 -1.72 -24.22
CA ALA A 116 4.21 -0.28 -24.46
C ALA A 116 4.01 0.52 -23.16
N ALA A 117 3.12 0.07 -22.28
CA ALA A 117 2.87 0.69 -20.99
C ALA A 117 4.11 0.63 -20.07
N LEU A 118 4.80 -0.51 -20.02
CA LEU A 118 6.02 -0.65 -19.24
C LEU A 118 7.14 0.26 -19.79
N THR A 119 7.28 0.34 -21.12
CA THR A 119 8.23 1.26 -21.78
C THR A 119 7.95 2.71 -21.39
N ARG A 120 6.69 3.14 -21.46
CA ARG A 120 6.26 4.49 -21.05
C ARG A 120 6.49 4.73 -19.56
N THR A 121 6.29 3.70 -18.73
CA THR A 121 6.54 3.78 -17.29
C THR A 121 8.03 3.97 -16.99
N GLN A 122 8.91 3.31 -17.74
CA GLN A 122 10.36 3.46 -17.59
C GLN A 122 10.89 4.82 -18.09
N ALA A 123 10.13 5.55 -18.90
CA ALA A 123 10.56 6.86 -19.40
C ALA A 123 10.95 7.79 -18.24
N PRO A 124 12.07 8.53 -18.33
CA PRO A 124 12.59 9.35 -17.25
C PRO A 124 11.80 10.66 -17.14
N VAL A 125 10.52 10.57 -16.80
CA VAL A 125 9.59 11.69 -16.66
C VAL A 125 8.75 11.45 -15.41
N LEU A 126 8.76 12.43 -14.52
CA LEU A 126 7.93 12.48 -13.33
C LEU A 126 7.17 13.81 -13.30
N VAL A 127 5.87 13.73 -13.52
CA VAL A 127 4.96 14.88 -13.51
C VAL A 127 4.46 15.20 -12.10
N PRO A 128 4.10 16.45 -11.78
CA PRO A 128 3.74 16.88 -10.42
C PRO A 128 2.61 16.06 -9.79
N GLU A 129 1.59 15.69 -10.55
CA GLU A 129 0.42 14.96 -10.08
C GLU A 129 0.81 13.56 -9.61
N VAL A 130 1.58 12.83 -10.42
CA VAL A 130 2.09 11.50 -10.08
C VAL A 130 3.10 11.59 -8.93
N ALA A 131 4.00 12.59 -8.96
CA ALA A 131 4.97 12.83 -7.89
C ALA A 131 4.29 13.01 -6.53
N ARG A 132 3.24 13.83 -6.49
CA ARG A 132 2.49 14.11 -5.26
C ARG A 132 1.67 12.91 -4.82
N ALA A 133 0.89 12.32 -5.73
CA ALA A 133 -0.05 11.25 -5.40
C ALA A 133 0.65 9.95 -5.01
N GLN A 134 1.73 9.57 -5.69
CA GLN A 134 2.36 8.27 -5.52
C GLN A 134 3.62 8.30 -4.66
N PHE A 135 4.33 9.44 -4.61
CA PHE A 135 5.61 9.55 -3.91
C PHE A 135 5.65 10.63 -2.83
N GLY A 136 4.57 11.39 -2.65
CA GLY A 136 4.51 12.50 -1.68
C GLY A 136 5.54 13.59 -1.95
N ALA A 137 5.94 13.77 -3.22
CA ALA A 137 6.91 14.75 -3.66
C ALA A 137 6.18 15.99 -4.23
N PRO A 138 6.23 17.16 -3.55
CA PRO A 138 5.48 18.34 -3.96
C PRO A 138 6.22 19.13 -5.04
N LEU A 139 6.24 18.60 -6.26
CA LEU A 139 6.87 19.30 -7.39
C LEU A 139 6.01 20.49 -7.85
N GLY A 140 6.66 21.60 -8.21
CA GLY A 140 6.05 22.76 -8.86
C GLY A 140 5.90 22.57 -10.37
N ALA A 141 6.85 21.88 -11.01
CA ALA A 141 6.85 21.51 -12.41
C ALA A 141 7.37 20.07 -12.61
N GLY A 142 7.20 19.53 -13.82
CA GLY A 142 7.72 18.20 -14.14
C GLY A 142 9.25 18.13 -14.10
N VAL A 143 9.77 16.94 -13.78
CA VAL A 143 11.20 16.63 -13.79
C VAL A 143 11.45 15.43 -14.70
N GLY A 144 12.49 15.51 -15.53
CA GLY A 144 12.87 14.48 -16.49
C GLY A 144 13.02 14.98 -17.93
N THR A 145 13.05 14.05 -18.87
CA THR A 145 13.26 14.34 -20.30
C THR A 145 12.13 15.22 -20.85
N GLY A 146 12.49 16.34 -21.47
CA GLY A 146 11.55 17.29 -22.05
C GLY A 146 10.71 18.07 -21.04
N GLN A 147 11.04 17.98 -19.74
CA GLN A 147 10.35 18.72 -18.68
C GLN A 147 11.09 20.04 -18.34
N PRO A 148 10.44 20.97 -17.63
CA PRO A 148 11.07 22.23 -17.23
C PRO A 148 12.30 22.07 -16.33
N ASN A 149 12.40 20.98 -15.56
CA ASN A 149 13.55 20.65 -14.70
C ASN A 149 14.00 21.81 -13.81
N GLN A 150 13.04 22.42 -13.10
CA GLN A 150 13.35 23.51 -12.17
C GLN A 150 14.31 22.99 -11.09
N PRO A 151 15.38 23.73 -10.72
CA PRO A 151 16.38 23.25 -9.77
C PRO A 151 15.80 22.77 -8.42
N ALA A 152 14.79 23.47 -7.90
CA ALA A 152 14.10 23.08 -6.68
C ALA A 152 13.39 21.71 -6.81
N ASP A 153 12.70 21.48 -7.93
CA ASP A 153 11.99 20.23 -8.19
C ASP A 153 12.96 19.08 -8.46
N VAL A 154 14.04 19.33 -9.19
CA VAL A 154 15.12 18.36 -9.40
C VAL A 154 15.73 17.95 -8.07
N THR A 155 15.98 18.89 -7.16
CA THR A 155 16.49 18.59 -5.81
C THR A 155 15.54 17.68 -5.04
N ILE A 156 14.22 17.95 -5.07
CA ILE A 156 13.21 17.09 -4.43
C ILE A 156 13.24 15.68 -5.01
N VAL A 157 13.39 15.55 -6.34
CA VAL A 157 13.51 14.25 -7.00
C VAL A 157 14.81 13.55 -6.63
N GLN A 158 15.94 14.25 -6.58
CA GLN A 158 17.21 13.68 -6.14
C GLN A 158 17.15 13.17 -4.69
N ASP A 159 16.49 13.91 -3.78
CA ASP A 159 16.22 13.43 -2.42
C ASP A 159 15.35 12.17 -2.42
N LEU A 160 14.33 12.11 -3.28
CA LEU A 160 13.48 10.93 -3.42
C LEU A 160 14.26 9.71 -3.93
N LEU A 161 15.13 9.90 -4.92
CA LEU A 161 15.94 8.83 -5.49
C LEU A 161 17.04 8.36 -4.53
N ASP A 162 17.68 9.27 -3.81
CA ASP A 162 18.67 8.94 -2.79
C ASP A 162 18.03 8.11 -1.66
N ARG A 163 16.84 8.51 -1.17
CA ARG A 163 16.05 7.72 -0.22
C ARG A 163 15.68 6.33 -0.76
N ALA A 164 15.44 6.21 -2.06
CA ALA A 164 15.17 4.92 -2.70
C ALA A 164 16.44 4.08 -2.91
N GLY A 165 17.64 4.60 -2.63
CA GLY A 165 18.91 3.96 -2.99
C GLY A 165 19.14 3.91 -4.50
N LEU A 166 18.46 4.77 -5.27
CA LEU A 166 18.53 4.85 -6.73
C LEU A 166 19.44 5.98 -7.22
N LEU A 167 19.89 6.85 -6.31
CA LEU A 167 20.87 7.90 -6.58
C LEU A 167 21.83 8.02 -5.39
N ALA A 168 22.85 7.17 -5.31
CA ALA A 168 23.73 7.05 -4.15
C ALA A 168 25.19 7.43 -4.44
N GLY A 169 25.95 7.69 -3.37
CA GLY A 169 27.40 7.85 -3.40
C GLY A 169 27.87 9.09 -4.16
N SER A 170 28.99 8.95 -4.88
CA SER A 170 29.62 10.06 -5.61
C SER A 170 28.72 10.66 -6.70
N ALA A 171 27.85 9.85 -7.31
CA ALA A 171 26.91 10.32 -8.33
C ALA A 171 25.91 11.34 -7.78
N SER A 172 25.36 11.09 -6.59
CA SER A 172 24.44 12.02 -5.90
C SER A 172 25.14 13.36 -5.62
N ALA A 173 26.37 13.32 -5.10
CA ALA A 173 27.14 14.54 -4.82
C ALA A 173 27.46 15.34 -6.09
N THR A 174 27.88 14.66 -7.17
CA THR A 174 28.20 15.30 -8.45
C THR A 174 26.96 15.96 -9.07
N GLU A 175 25.86 15.23 -9.19
CA GLU A 175 24.65 15.77 -9.84
C GLU A 175 23.97 16.87 -9.01
N ARG A 176 24.04 16.80 -7.67
CA ARG A 176 23.56 17.90 -6.81
C ARG A 176 24.40 19.17 -6.97
N ALA A 177 25.72 19.04 -7.15
CA ALA A 177 26.58 20.19 -7.40
C ALA A 177 26.25 20.86 -8.74
N VAL A 178 25.87 20.09 -9.77
CA VAL A 178 25.38 20.62 -11.05
C VAL A 178 24.10 21.42 -10.85
N VAL A 179 23.13 20.88 -10.10
CA VAL A 179 21.86 21.57 -9.80
C VAL A 179 22.11 22.90 -9.07
N ALA A 180 23.02 22.91 -8.09
CA ALA A 180 23.38 24.11 -7.34
C ALA A 180 24.14 25.16 -8.17
N GLY A 181 24.92 24.72 -9.16
CA GLY A 181 25.68 25.60 -10.06
C GLY A 181 24.81 26.41 -11.03
N GLY A 182 23.54 26.01 -11.22
CA GLY A 182 22.62 26.62 -12.17
C GLY A 182 22.94 26.27 -13.63
N GLY A 183 21.96 26.50 -14.52
CA GLY A 183 22.05 26.16 -15.94
C GLY A 183 20.95 25.22 -16.40
N THR A 184 21.04 24.75 -17.65
CA THR A 184 20.08 23.79 -18.22
C THR A 184 20.29 22.43 -17.58
N LEU A 185 19.23 21.88 -16.97
CA LEU A 185 19.24 20.58 -16.33
C LEU A 185 18.59 19.55 -17.28
N ASP A 186 19.41 18.76 -17.96
CA ASP A 186 18.98 17.73 -18.91
C ASP A 186 19.63 16.37 -18.63
N ALA A 187 19.28 15.36 -19.44
CA ALA A 187 19.76 13.99 -19.26
C ALA A 187 21.28 13.83 -19.44
N GLY A 188 21.95 14.75 -20.14
CA GLY A 188 23.39 14.73 -20.32
C GLY A 188 24.15 15.16 -19.07
N VAL A 189 23.56 16.04 -18.27
CA VAL A 189 24.16 16.57 -17.04
C VAL A 189 23.64 15.92 -15.76
N LEU A 190 22.45 15.31 -15.79
CA LEU A 190 21.85 14.56 -14.68
C LEU A 190 21.48 13.11 -15.06
N PRO A 191 22.41 12.32 -15.64
CA PRO A 191 22.10 11.00 -16.19
C PRO A 191 21.54 10.01 -15.14
N GLN A 192 22.05 10.03 -13.91
CA GLN A 192 21.62 9.12 -12.84
C GLN A 192 20.29 9.54 -12.24
N THR A 193 20.04 10.84 -12.07
CA THR A 193 18.72 11.34 -11.67
C THR A 193 17.66 10.89 -12.67
N PHE A 194 17.91 11.01 -13.97
CA PHE A 194 16.93 10.67 -15.00
C PHE A 194 16.72 9.15 -15.08
N ALA A 195 17.80 8.36 -15.07
CA ALA A 195 17.71 6.90 -14.99
C ALA A 195 16.97 6.44 -13.72
N GLY A 196 17.24 7.08 -12.58
CA GLY A 196 16.62 6.82 -11.30
C GLY A 196 15.10 7.07 -11.30
N ILE A 197 14.60 8.08 -12.02
CA ILE A 197 13.15 8.31 -12.17
C ILE A 197 12.48 7.09 -12.81
N GLY A 198 13.07 6.57 -13.89
CA GLY A 198 12.58 5.36 -14.53
C GLY A 198 12.59 4.17 -13.57
N ALA A 199 13.72 3.95 -12.90
CA ALA A 199 13.90 2.84 -11.95
C ALA A 199 12.93 2.92 -10.76
N LEU A 200 12.66 4.12 -10.24
CA LEU A 200 11.71 4.36 -9.15
C LEU A 200 10.30 3.92 -9.54
N LYS A 201 9.83 4.34 -10.72
CA LYS A 201 8.51 3.96 -11.22
C LYS A 201 8.43 2.45 -11.46
N MET A 202 9.48 1.84 -12.02
CA MET A 202 9.53 0.39 -12.22
C MET A 202 9.54 -0.39 -10.90
N ARG A 203 10.20 0.12 -9.84
CA ARG A 203 10.10 -0.45 -8.49
C ARG A 203 8.67 -0.41 -7.95
N MET A 204 7.97 0.70 -8.17
CA MET A 204 6.56 0.80 -7.80
C MET A 204 5.69 -0.19 -8.59
N VAL A 205 5.91 -0.37 -9.90
CA VAL A 205 5.23 -1.42 -10.69
C VAL A 205 5.50 -2.81 -10.13
N ALA A 206 6.75 -3.13 -9.83
CA ALA A 206 7.14 -4.39 -9.19
C ALA A 206 6.47 -4.61 -7.84
N GLY A 207 6.02 -3.55 -7.16
CA GLY A 207 5.39 -3.61 -5.84
C GLY A 207 6.34 -3.40 -4.70
N HIS A 208 7.52 -2.84 -4.98
CA HIS A 208 8.29 -2.17 -3.95
C HIS A 208 7.60 -0.83 -3.70
N GLY A 209 7.12 -0.59 -2.47
CA GLY A 209 6.48 0.67 -2.11
C GLY A 209 7.37 1.87 -2.43
N ALA A 210 6.75 3.07 -2.52
CA ALA A 210 7.53 4.30 -2.48
C ALA A 210 8.46 4.25 -1.25
N PRO A 211 9.69 4.79 -1.29
CA PRO A 211 10.67 4.71 -0.20
C PRO A 211 10.22 5.35 1.13
N ARG A 212 9.00 5.86 1.21
CA ARG A 212 8.38 6.37 2.43
C ARG A 212 7.35 5.43 3.06
N TRP A 213 6.95 4.36 2.36
CA TRP A 213 5.77 3.57 2.72
C TRP A 213 5.89 2.14 2.19
N GLU A 214 6.82 1.35 2.74
CA GLU A 214 6.66 -0.10 2.71
C GLU A 214 5.40 -0.46 3.51
N PRO A 215 4.49 -1.31 2.98
CA PRO A 215 3.35 -1.80 3.75
C PRO A 215 3.85 -2.30 5.10
N LEU A 216 3.17 -1.90 6.17
CA LEU A 216 3.52 -2.35 7.51
C LEU A 216 3.11 -3.83 7.65
N ILE A 217 3.97 -4.74 7.19
CA ILE A 217 3.77 -6.18 7.33
C ILE A 217 3.79 -6.48 8.83
N ARG A 218 2.72 -7.09 9.33
CA ARG A 218 2.64 -7.59 10.70
C ARG A 218 3.23 -9.00 10.77
N ALA A 219 3.63 -9.46 11.96
CA ALA A 219 4.21 -10.79 12.08
C ALA A 219 3.28 -11.90 11.57
N ASP A 220 1.97 -11.75 11.75
CA ASP A 220 0.95 -12.66 11.25
C ASP A 220 0.63 -12.49 9.76
N GLU A 221 1.13 -11.45 9.11
CA GLU A 221 1.05 -11.20 7.66
C GLU A 221 2.36 -11.56 6.93
N ALA A 222 3.40 -11.94 7.68
CA ALA A 222 4.71 -12.23 7.13
C ALA A 222 4.87 -13.69 6.70
N ASP A 223 5.58 -13.93 5.60
CA ASP A 223 6.09 -15.26 5.22
C ASP A 223 7.41 -15.58 5.96
N ALA A 224 7.98 -16.75 5.69
CA ALA A 224 9.22 -17.22 6.32
C ALA A 224 10.46 -16.36 6.02
N THR A 225 10.38 -15.50 4.99
CA THR A 225 11.43 -14.58 4.58
C THR A 225 11.18 -13.14 5.06
N GLY A 226 10.07 -12.89 5.74
CA GLY A 226 9.62 -11.55 6.14
C GLY A 226 8.84 -10.80 5.06
N GLY A 227 8.53 -11.45 3.93
CA GLY A 227 7.70 -10.91 2.85
C GLY A 227 6.20 -10.90 3.20
N ASP A 228 5.40 -10.15 2.44
CA ASP A 228 3.96 -10.05 2.65
C ASP A 228 3.23 -11.26 2.04
N ARG A 229 2.86 -12.24 2.87
CA ARG A 229 2.18 -13.46 2.42
C ARG A 229 0.73 -13.24 1.96
N LEU A 230 0.21 -12.03 2.17
CA LEU A 230 -1.17 -11.64 1.85
C LEU A 230 -1.23 -10.73 0.61
N ALA A 231 -0.09 -10.33 0.05
CA ALA A 231 0.00 -9.37 -1.04
C ALA A 231 -0.75 -9.82 -2.32
N ASP A 232 -0.76 -11.12 -2.60
CA ASP A 232 -1.43 -11.73 -3.76
C ASP A 232 -2.97 -11.66 -3.69
N ARG A 233 -3.51 -11.36 -2.52
CA ARG A 233 -4.95 -11.25 -2.23
C ARG A 233 -5.35 -9.87 -1.73
N THR A 234 -4.43 -8.91 -1.82
CA THR A 234 -4.66 -7.48 -1.58
C THR A 234 -4.67 -6.75 -2.92
N PHE A 235 -5.75 -6.03 -3.18
CA PHE A 235 -5.96 -5.26 -4.40
C PHE A 235 -6.22 -3.80 -4.06
N GLN A 236 -5.75 -2.90 -4.92
CA GLN A 236 -6.13 -1.50 -4.86
C GLN A 236 -7.21 -1.26 -5.93
N PHE A 237 -8.35 -0.68 -5.54
CA PHE A 237 -9.38 -0.27 -6.47
C PHE A 237 -9.78 1.16 -6.16
N GLN A 238 -9.46 2.11 -7.04
CA GLN A 238 -9.64 3.54 -6.79
C GLN A 238 -8.99 3.94 -5.44
N ASP A 239 -9.79 4.55 -4.57
CA ASP A 239 -9.45 4.98 -3.22
C ASP A 239 -9.67 3.88 -2.15
N PHE A 240 -9.91 2.63 -2.58
CA PHE A 240 -10.23 1.51 -1.71
C PHE A 240 -9.15 0.43 -1.77
N MET A 241 -8.89 -0.18 -0.62
CA MET A 241 -8.14 -1.44 -0.56
C MET A 241 -9.15 -2.57 -0.44
N VAL A 242 -8.96 -3.64 -1.21
CA VAL A 242 -9.75 -4.87 -1.15
C VAL A 242 -8.84 -6.00 -0.71
N PHE A 243 -9.21 -6.71 0.34
CA PHE A 243 -8.52 -7.91 0.79
C PHE A 243 -9.48 -9.10 0.73
N VAL A 244 -9.04 -10.19 0.09
CA VAL A 244 -9.81 -11.43 -0.05
C VAL A 244 -9.19 -12.51 0.86
N PRO A 245 -9.79 -12.78 2.04
CA PRO A 245 -9.31 -13.84 2.92
C PRO A 245 -9.32 -15.21 2.26
N SER A 246 -8.48 -16.13 2.73
CA SER A 246 -8.39 -17.48 2.16
C SER A 246 -9.65 -18.29 2.43
N ALA A 247 -10.34 -18.02 3.54
CA ALA A 247 -11.63 -18.63 3.86
C ALA A 247 -12.82 -18.02 3.09
N ALA A 248 -12.64 -16.90 2.37
CA ALA A 248 -13.68 -16.32 1.51
C ALA A 248 -13.83 -17.12 0.20
N VAL A 249 -14.39 -18.33 0.28
CA VAL A 249 -14.56 -19.25 -0.84
C VAL A 249 -15.30 -18.58 -2.00
N ALA A 250 -14.85 -18.79 -3.23
CA ALA A 250 -15.52 -18.28 -4.42
C ALA A 250 -16.93 -18.88 -4.54
N THR A 251 -17.95 -18.06 -4.34
CA THR A 251 -19.35 -18.43 -4.58
C THR A 251 -20.01 -17.43 -5.53
N THR A 252 -21.27 -17.63 -5.90
CA THR A 252 -22.04 -16.70 -6.73
C THR A 252 -22.33 -15.37 -6.04
N THR A 253 -22.16 -15.29 -4.71
CA THR A 253 -22.35 -14.10 -3.87
C THR A 253 -21.20 -13.92 -2.89
N ASN A 254 -21.02 -12.72 -2.36
CA ASN A 254 -19.96 -12.44 -1.38
C ASN A 254 -20.52 -11.82 -0.12
N ASP A 255 -20.00 -12.25 1.02
CA ASP A 255 -20.11 -11.51 2.27
C ASP A 255 -18.99 -10.49 2.32
N VAL A 256 -19.34 -9.23 2.58
CA VAL A 256 -18.39 -8.12 2.51
C VAL A 256 -18.35 -7.39 3.84
N HIS A 257 -17.15 -7.07 4.28
CA HIS A 257 -16.90 -6.19 5.40
C HIS A 257 -16.39 -4.84 4.89
N VAL A 258 -17.14 -3.77 5.11
CA VAL A 258 -16.69 -2.41 4.77
C VAL A 258 -16.09 -1.76 6.01
N PHE A 259 -14.82 -1.38 5.94
CA PHE A 259 -14.10 -0.71 7.03
C PHE A 259 -13.82 0.76 6.68
N PHE A 260 -14.38 1.70 7.46
CA PHE A 260 -14.07 3.12 7.34
C PHE A 260 -12.90 3.50 8.24
N SER A 261 -11.78 3.83 7.60
CA SER A 261 -10.52 4.26 8.20
C SER A 261 -10.64 5.53 9.04
N ALA A 262 -9.83 5.66 10.09
CA ALA A 262 -9.76 6.92 10.82
C ALA A 262 -9.09 8.01 9.99
N GLY A 263 -9.28 9.27 10.37
CA GLY A 263 -8.75 10.41 9.62
C GLY A 263 -7.24 10.56 9.80
N GLY A 264 -6.56 11.00 8.74
CA GLY A 264 -5.12 11.23 8.72
C GLY A 264 -4.32 10.11 8.04
N VAL A 265 -5.00 9.11 7.49
CA VAL A 265 -4.38 8.04 6.70
C VAL A 265 -4.85 8.16 5.26
N VAL A 266 -3.92 8.56 4.41
CA VAL A 266 -4.12 8.91 3.00
C VAL A 266 -3.20 8.06 2.12
N GLY A 267 -3.68 7.71 0.93
CA GLY A 267 -2.90 7.00 -0.10
C GLY A 267 -3.06 5.49 -0.08
N GLY A 268 -2.17 4.79 -0.79
CA GLY A 268 -2.19 3.33 -0.99
C GLY A 268 -1.89 2.48 0.25
N THR A 269 -1.70 3.10 1.43
CA THR A 269 -1.68 2.40 2.72
C THR A 269 -2.99 2.69 3.43
N SER A 270 -3.82 1.68 3.61
CA SER A 270 -5.06 1.84 4.35
C SER A 270 -4.83 1.58 5.84
N HIS A 271 -5.78 1.98 6.67
CA HIS A 271 -5.83 1.56 8.07
C HIS A 271 -5.79 0.04 8.23
N VAL A 272 -6.15 -0.72 7.20
CA VAL A 272 -6.19 -2.16 7.29
C VAL A 272 -4.79 -2.74 7.48
N GLU A 273 -3.77 -2.22 6.81
CA GLU A 273 -2.38 -2.64 7.00
C GLU A 273 -1.82 -2.09 8.33
N HIS A 274 -2.06 -0.80 8.59
CA HIS A 274 -1.61 -0.15 9.83
C HIS A 274 -2.21 -0.77 11.09
N HIS A 275 -3.42 -1.33 11.04
CA HIS A 275 -4.00 -2.02 12.19
C HIS A 275 -3.71 -3.50 12.19
N GLY A 276 -3.29 -4.12 11.09
CA GLY A 276 -3.19 -5.58 10.98
C GLY A 276 -4.55 -6.24 10.79
N LEU A 277 -5.49 -5.52 10.16
CA LEU A 277 -6.82 -6.04 9.87
C LEU A 277 -6.79 -7.12 8.80
N ARG A 278 -5.80 -7.18 7.89
CA ARG A 278 -5.73 -8.32 6.95
C ARG A 278 -5.42 -9.61 7.69
N GLY A 279 -4.36 -9.61 8.50
CA GLY A 279 -3.99 -10.75 9.33
C GLY A 279 -5.14 -11.21 10.22
N ALA A 280 -5.84 -10.26 10.85
CA ALA A 280 -7.01 -10.57 11.67
C ALA A 280 -8.23 -11.06 10.86
N SER A 281 -8.38 -10.62 9.61
CA SER A 281 -9.46 -11.03 8.68
C SER A 281 -9.19 -12.33 7.94
N GLU A 282 -7.94 -12.80 7.93
CA GLU A 282 -7.53 -13.94 7.13
C GLU A 282 -8.28 -15.23 7.46
N ALA A 283 -8.69 -15.40 8.72
CA ALA A 283 -9.48 -16.55 9.16
C ALA A 283 -11.00 -16.39 8.91
N GLY A 284 -11.46 -15.21 8.49
CA GLY A 284 -12.85 -14.92 8.20
C GLY A 284 -13.23 -15.19 6.74
N ASP A 285 -14.53 -15.33 6.47
CA ASP A 285 -15.09 -15.58 5.14
C ASP A 285 -15.55 -14.30 4.42
N ARG A 286 -15.42 -13.13 5.05
CA ARG A 286 -15.84 -11.85 4.50
C ARG A 286 -14.72 -11.14 3.77
N ILE A 287 -15.00 -10.65 2.56
CA ILE A 287 -14.07 -9.80 1.81
C ILE A 287 -14.02 -8.42 2.46
N LEU A 288 -12.83 -7.97 2.82
CA LEU A 288 -12.61 -6.68 3.47
C LEU A 288 -12.40 -5.59 2.42
N ILE A 289 -13.20 -4.53 2.48
CA ILE A 289 -13.05 -3.32 1.66
C ILE A 289 -12.80 -2.13 2.59
N ALA A 290 -11.60 -1.57 2.53
CA ALA A 290 -11.21 -0.40 3.31
C ALA A 290 -11.53 0.90 2.55
N VAL A 291 -12.31 1.77 3.20
CA VAL A 291 -12.52 3.15 2.77
C VAL A 291 -11.47 4.03 3.44
N GLN A 292 -10.73 4.81 2.66
CA GLN A 292 -9.69 5.71 3.17
C GLN A 292 -10.23 6.79 4.11
N GLY A 293 -9.36 7.35 4.96
CA GLY A 293 -9.72 8.34 5.96
C GLY A 293 -8.79 9.55 5.93
N GLN A 294 -9.21 10.63 5.28
CA GLN A 294 -8.42 11.87 5.26
C GLN A 294 -8.93 12.87 6.31
N GLU A 295 -8.00 13.62 6.89
CA GLU A 295 -8.34 14.72 7.77
C GLU A 295 -9.19 15.78 7.04
N GLY A 296 -10.33 16.15 7.63
CA GLY A 296 -11.24 17.14 7.07
C GLY A 296 -12.14 16.63 5.92
N GLN A 297 -12.02 15.36 5.50
CA GLN A 297 -12.88 14.78 4.47
C GLN A 297 -13.59 13.51 4.94
N ALA A 298 -14.84 13.34 4.49
CA ALA A 298 -15.65 12.16 4.77
C ALA A 298 -15.81 11.35 3.47
N PHE A 299 -14.95 10.37 3.27
CA PHE A 299 -15.05 9.45 2.13
C PHE A 299 -16.25 8.52 2.29
N THR A 300 -16.89 8.24 1.16
CA THR A 300 -18.07 7.41 1.09
C THR A 300 -17.85 6.27 0.12
N ILE A 301 -18.60 5.20 0.31
CA ILE A 301 -18.66 4.09 -0.62
C ILE A 301 -20.12 3.80 -0.98
N SER A 302 -20.36 3.34 -2.20
CA SER A 302 -21.67 2.92 -2.70
C SER A 302 -21.71 1.45 -3.03
N ASP A 303 -22.90 0.87 -3.14
CA ASP A 303 -23.06 -0.53 -3.60
C ASP A 303 -22.39 -0.75 -4.95
N GLN A 304 -22.51 0.20 -5.87
CA GLN A 304 -21.85 0.11 -7.18
C GLN A 304 -20.33 0.05 -7.03
N GLN A 305 -19.74 0.86 -6.16
CA GLN A 305 -18.29 0.81 -5.91
C GLN A 305 -17.87 -0.50 -5.25
N ILE A 306 -18.67 -1.05 -4.32
CA ILE A 306 -18.42 -2.38 -3.74
C ILE A 306 -18.44 -3.46 -4.83
N ARG A 307 -19.43 -3.44 -5.73
CA ARG A 307 -19.55 -4.40 -6.84
C ARG A 307 -18.34 -4.34 -7.78
N LEU A 308 -17.96 -3.12 -8.19
CA LEU A 308 -16.79 -2.91 -9.05
C LEU A 308 -15.49 -3.33 -8.36
N ALA A 309 -15.37 -3.08 -7.06
CA ALA A 309 -14.21 -3.51 -6.26
C ALA A 309 -14.12 -5.04 -6.18
N LEU A 310 -15.25 -5.74 -6.03
CA LEU A 310 -15.31 -7.20 -6.07
C LEU A 310 -14.89 -7.74 -7.44
N GLU A 311 -15.42 -7.19 -8.53
CA GLU A 311 -15.03 -7.56 -9.89
C GLU A 311 -13.53 -7.33 -10.13
N ALA A 312 -13.01 -6.19 -9.67
CA ALA A 312 -11.58 -5.87 -9.69
C ALA A 312 -10.74 -6.80 -8.80
N ALA A 313 -11.33 -7.49 -7.82
CA ALA A 313 -10.66 -8.56 -7.07
C ALA A 313 -10.87 -9.95 -7.69
N GLY A 314 -11.50 -10.05 -8.87
CA GLY A 314 -11.81 -11.32 -9.53
C GLY A 314 -12.95 -12.09 -8.86
N ARG A 315 -13.85 -11.40 -8.16
CA ARG A 315 -15.01 -11.95 -7.46
C ARG A 315 -16.31 -11.55 -8.17
N PRO A 316 -17.38 -12.34 -8.07
CA PRO A 316 -18.68 -11.92 -8.60
C PRO A 316 -19.17 -10.63 -7.95
N ALA A 317 -19.85 -9.77 -8.69
CA ALA A 317 -20.40 -8.52 -8.15
C ALA A 317 -21.48 -8.72 -7.09
N SER A 318 -22.14 -9.89 -7.03
CA SER A 318 -23.28 -10.10 -6.13
C SER A 318 -22.85 -10.07 -4.66
N ILE A 319 -23.59 -9.33 -3.84
CA ILE A 319 -23.37 -9.17 -2.41
C ILE A 319 -24.47 -9.94 -1.66
N ALA A 320 -24.10 -10.92 -0.84
CA ALA A 320 -25.02 -11.64 0.03
C ALA A 320 -25.31 -10.83 1.30
N SER A 321 -24.27 -10.27 1.91
CA SER A 321 -24.41 -9.47 3.11
C SER A 321 -23.30 -8.44 3.29
N LEU A 322 -23.61 -7.41 4.09
CA LEU A 322 -22.69 -6.35 4.49
C LEU A 322 -22.56 -6.33 6.02
N THR A 323 -21.34 -6.45 6.50
CA THR A 323 -20.95 -5.96 7.82
C THR A 323 -20.18 -4.67 7.63
N ILE A 324 -20.40 -3.69 8.51
CA ILE A 324 -19.75 -2.38 8.40
C ILE A 324 -19.04 -2.07 9.70
N SER A 325 -17.89 -1.43 9.60
CA SER A 325 -17.26 -0.85 10.76
C SER A 325 -16.62 0.48 10.44
N ALA A 326 -16.52 1.33 11.45
CA ALA A 326 -15.95 2.65 11.27
C ALA A 326 -15.18 3.07 12.51
N HIS A 327 -13.96 3.58 12.30
CA HIS A 327 -13.07 3.95 13.38
C HIS A 327 -12.86 5.47 13.43
N SER A 328 -13.07 6.07 14.60
CA SER A 328 -12.82 7.50 14.84
C SER A 328 -13.47 8.41 13.80
N ARG A 329 -12.71 9.28 13.14
CA ARG A 329 -13.21 10.16 12.07
C ARG A 329 -13.78 9.40 10.87
N GLY A 330 -13.45 8.12 10.67
CA GLY A 330 -14.10 7.23 9.70
C GLY A 330 -15.60 7.10 9.91
N ASN A 331 -16.08 7.32 11.14
CA ASN A 331 -17.50 7.40 11.46
C ASN A 331 -18.22 8.53 10.69
N GLN A 332 -17.52 9.58 10.28
CA GLN A 332 -18.09 10.62 9.42
C GLN A 332 -18.36 10.09 8.01
N GLY A 333 -17.44 9.27 7.47
CA GLY A 333 -17.60 8.59 6.19
C GLY A 333 -18.78 7.62 6.19
N LEU A 334 -18.91 6.83 7.27
CA LEU A 334 -20.06 5.96 7.51
C LEU A 334 -21.36 6.76 7.58
N ALA A 335 -21.42 7.79 8.43
CA ALA A 335 -22.62 8.61 8.59
C ALA A 335 -23.04 9.25 7.25
N ARG A 336 -22.09 9.75 6.47
CA ARG A 336 -22.35 10.36 5.16
C ARG A 336 -22.83 9.32 4.14
N THR A 337 -22.24 8.14 4.13
CA THR A 337 -22.63 7.00 3.28
C THR A 337 -24.09 6.61 3.52
N LEU A 338 -24.47 6.43 4.79
CA LEU A 338 -25.81 6.05 5.19
C LEU A 338 -26.85 7.15 4.93
N ARG A 339 -26.55 8.42 5.24
CA ARG A 339 -27.47 9.54 4.97
C ARG A 339 -27.77 9.73 3.49
N ARG A 340 -26.77 9.51 2.65
CA ARG A 340 -26.90 9.57 1.19
C ARG A 340 -27.53 8.30 0.60
N ARG A 341 -27.82 7.28 1.42
CA ARG A 341 -28.41 6.01 1.02
C ARG A 341 -27.64 5.33 -0.11
N LEU A 342 -26.31 5.34 0.01
CA LEU A 342 -25.43 4.74 -1.01
C LEU A 342 -25.34 3.22 -0.91
N LEU A 343 -25.88 2.63 0.17
CA LEU A 343 -25.86 1.20 0.44
C LEU A 343 -27.28 0.64 0.53
N VAL A 344 -27.48 -0.58 0.04
CA VAL A 344 -28.71 -1.35 0.21
C VAL A 344 -28.80 -1.79 1.66
N THR A 345 -29.64 -1.13 2.44
CA THR A 345 -29.68 -1.31 3.91
C THR A 345 -30.23 -2.67 4.34
N SER A 346 -30.97 -3.37 3.47
CA SER A 346 -31.40 -4.75 3.74
C SER A 346 -30.24 -5.76 3.75
N LEU A 347 -29.11 -5.45 3.11
CA LEU A 347 -27.90 -6.28 3.14
C LEU A 347 -27.08 -6.08 4.43
N ILE A 348 -27.29 -4.97 5.14
CA ILE A 348 -26.50 -4.61 6.32
C ILE A 348 -26.92 -5.48 7.52
N GLN A 349 -26.09 -6.45 7.88
CA GLN A 349 -26.29 -7.36 9.00
C GLN A 349 -25.88 -6.72 10.32
N HIS A 350 -24.72 -6.05 10.34
CA HIS A 350 -24.15 -5.48 11.56
C HIS A 350 -23.35 -4.20 11.27
N ILE A 351 -23.31 -3.28 12.25
CA ILE A 351 -22.45 -2.09 12.22
C ILE A 351 -21.68 -1.97 13.54
N THR A 352 -20.36 -1.94 13.47
CA THR A 352 -19.48 -1.69 14.63
C THR A 352 -18.87 -0.30 14.57
N VAL A 353 -19.18 0.53 15.57
CA VAL A 353 -18.63 1.87 15.75
C VAL A 353 -17.47 1.79 16.72
N LEU A 354 -16.26 2.09 16.24
CA LEU A 354 -15.03 2.07 17.04
C LEU A 354 -14.66 3.52 17.40
N ASP A 355 -14.67 3.84 18.69
CA ASP A 355 -14.32 5.15 19.26
C ASP A 355 -14.97 6.34 18.51
N GLY A 356 -16.28 6.24 18.29
CA GLY A 356 -17.08 7.20 17.51
C GLY A 356 -17.67 8.38 18.29
N ASN A 357 -17.14 8.65 19.50
CA ASN A 357 -17.27 9.89 20.29
C ASN A 357 -18.02 11.02 19.62
N ASP A 358 -17.22 11.82 18.94
CA ASP A 358 -17.63 13.15 18.52
C ASP A 358 -18.61 13.08 17.34
N GLN A 359 -18.93 11.87 16.86
CA GLN A 359 -19.84 11.61 15.76
C GLN A 359 -21.14 10.91 16.18
N ALA A 360 -21.36 10.59 17.47
CA ALA A 360 -22.52 9.81 17.93
C ALA A 360 -23.87 10.38 17.44
N ARG A 361 -24.10 11.70 17.62
CA ARG A 361 -25.31 12.37 17.11
C ARG A 361 -25.44 12.25 15.60
N GLN A 362 -24.32 12.34 14.88
CA GLN A 362 -24.32 12.28 13.43
C GLN A 362 -24.65 10.87 12.93
N LEU A 363 -24.07 9.86 13.56
CA LEU A 363 -24.32 8.44 13.30
C LEU A 363 -25.78 8.08 13.60
N LEU A 364 -26.33 8.51 14.73
CA LEU A 364 -27.73 8.24 15.07
C LEU A 364 -28.71 8.78 14.03
N ALA A 365 -28.50 10.03 13.60
CA ALA A 365 -29.30 10.61 12.51
C ALA A 365 -29.12 9.83 11.20
N ALA A 366 -27.92 9.31 10.93
CA ALA A 366 -27.66 8.50 9.74
C ALA A 366 -28.33 7.13 9.80
N PHE A 367 -28.28 6.44 10.95
CA PHE A 367 -28.98 5.17 11.18
C PHE A 367 -30.49 5.35 11.01
N ALA A 368 -31.07 6.40 11.58
CA ALA A 368 -32.48 6.72 11.40
C ALA A 368 -32.84 6.99 9.93
N ALA A 369 -32.04 7.80 9.23
CA ALA A 369 -32.26 8.15 7.82
C ALA A 369 -32.18 6.92 6.87
N ALA A 370 -31.30 5.98 7.22
CA ALA A 370 -31.10 4.71 6.52
C ALA A 370 -32.01 3.57 7.03
N ARG A 371 -32.82 3.83 8.06
CA ARG A 371 -33.69 2.83 8.73
C ARG A 371 -32.92 1.61 9.25
N ILE A 372 -31.72 1.82 9.79
CA ILE A 372 -30.93 0.77 10.43
C ILE A 372 -31.48 0.53 11.85
N PRO A 373 -31.89 -0.70 12.20
CA PRO A 373 -32.26 -1.05 13.56
C PRO A 373 -31.07 -0.88 14.50
N LEU A 374 -31.24 -0.14 15.60
CA LEU A 374 -30.15 0.09 16.56
C LEU A 374 -29.66 -1.21 17.22
N SER A 375 -30.47 -2.27 17.26
CA SER A 375 -30.07 -3.61 17.71
C SER A 375 -28.98 -4.28 16.87
N ARG A 376 -28.77 -3.79 15.63
CA ARG A 376 -27.67 -4.22 14.73
C ARG A 376 -26.40 -3.38 14.91
N VAL A 377 -26.41 -2.41 15.84
CA VAL A 377 -25.27 -1.52 16.06
C VAL A 377 -24.59 -1.85 17.38
N THR A 378 -23.27 -1.99 17.32
CA THR A 378 -22.39 -2.13 18.48
C THR A 378 -21.41 -0.97 18.51
N ALA A 379 -21.14 -0.43 19.70
CA ALA A 379 -20.19 0.65 19.92
C ALA A 379 -19.10 0.22 20.91
N GLU A 380 -17.86 0.15 20.42
CA GLU A 380 -16.67 -0.16 21.22
C GLU A 380 -15.93 1.14 21.56
N ILE A 381 -15.69 1.35 22.86
CA ILE A 381 -15.25 2.62 23.42
C ILE A 381 -13.91 2.45 24.12
N VAL A 382 -12.90 3.25 23.76
CA VAL A 382 -11.55 3.10 24.32
C VAL A 382 -10.96 4.36 24.94
N THR A 383 -11.18 5.57 24.43
CA THR A 383 -10.35 6.74 24.84
C THR A 383 -10.79 7.40 26.14
N THR A 384 -11.73 8.35 26.14
CA THR A 384 -12.34 8.95 27.34
C THR A 384 -13.50 9.83 26.90
N GLY A 385 -14.63 9.72 27.58
CA GLY A 385 -15.83 10.49 27.28
C GLY A 385 -17.06 9.72 27.75
N GLN A 386 -18.01 10.40 28.39
CA GLN A 386 -19.33 9.82 28.57
C GLN A 386 -20.04 9.89 27.21
N PHE A 387 -19.93 8.80 26.44
CA PHE A 387 -20.87 8.42 25.39
C PHE A 387 -22.25 8.31 26.04
N GLY A 388 -22.92 9.44 26.30
CA GLY A 388 -24.23 9.48 26.93
C GLY A 388 -25.28 8.81 26.05
N THR A 389 -25.27 7.47 26.09
CA THR A 389 -26.12 6.48 25.43
C THR A 389 -26.38 6.75 23.95
N PHE A 390 -25.81 5.94 23.05
CA PHE A 390 -26.02 5.92 21.60
C PHE A 390 -27.49 5.69 21.16
N GLY A 391 -28.47 6.08 21.98
CA GLY A 391 -29.87 5.75 21.88
C GLY A 391 -30.18 4.40 22.56
N PRO A 392 -31.41 4.22 23.06
CA PRO A 392 -31.87 2.91 23.50
C PRO A 392 -31.75 1.91 22.33
N GLY A 393 -31.07 0.79 22.57
CA GLY A 393 -30.96 -0.32 21.61
C GLY A 393 -29.59 -0.54 20.96
N VAL A 394 -28.64 0.41 21.08
CA VAL A 394 -27.24 0.17 20.67
C VAL A 394 -26.53 -0.59 21.77
N ARG A 395 -25.80 -1.66 21.41
CA ARG A 395 -24.92 -2.37 22.36
C ARG A 395 -23.65 -1.55 22.55
N THR A 396 -23.25 -1.31 23.79
CA THR A 396 -22.12 -0.43 24.09
C THR A 396 -21.20 -1.10 25.09
N HIS A 397 -19.91 -1.15 24.72
CA HIS A 397 -18.87 -1.78 25.51
C HIS A 397 -17.74 -0.77 25.74
N SER A 398 -17.31 -0.66 26.99
CA SER A 398 -16.14 0.13 27.36
C SER A 398 -14.96 -0.80 27.60
N ILE A 399 -13.85 -0.46 26.94
CA ILE A 399 -12.55 -1.12 27.05
C ILE A 399 -11.63 -0.15 27.77
N ASP A 400 -10.82 -0.65 28.72
CA ASP A 400 -9.86 0.19 29.43
C ASP A 400 -8.82 0.77 28.46
N PRO A 401 -8.69 2.10 28.35
CA PRO A 401 -7.74 2.74 27.45
C PRO A 401 -6.30 2.29 27.72
N GLY A 402 -5.96 2.08 28.99
CA GLY A 402 -4.64 1.63 29.40
C GLY A 402 -4.33 0.24 28.89
N GLY A 403 -5.23 -0.71 29.12
CA GLY A 403 -5.11 -2.08 28.65
C GLY A 403 -5.00 -2.16 27.13
N ALA A 404 -5.84 -1.41 26.40
CA ALA A 404 -5.79 -1.34 24.95
C ALA A 404 -4.43 -0.85 24.43
N ARG A 405 -3.84 0.19 25.04
CA ARG A 405 -2.48 0.66 24.71
C ARG A 405 -1.42 -0.38 24.96
N ALA A 406 -1.44 -0.99 26.14
CA ALA A 406 -0.45 -1.98 26.53
C ALA A 406 -0.45 -3.18 25.57
N ILE A 407 -1.63 -3.67 25.19
CA ILE A 407 -1.79 -4.71 24.16
C ILE A 407 -1.17 -4.24 22.84
N GLY A 408 -1.50 -3.01 22.40
CA GLY A 408 -0.93 -2.42 21.19
C GLY A 408 0.60 -2.34 21.21
N TYR A 409 1.22 -1.88 22.29
CA TYR A 409 2.68 -1.83 22.43
C TYR A 409 3.31 -3.22 22.35
N ALA A 410 2.75 -4.18 23.10
CA ALA A 410 3.23 -5.56 23.07
C ALA A 410 3.21 -6.14 21.66
N ARG A 411 2.14 -5.88 20.88
CA ARG A 411 2.05 -6.32 19.48
C ARG A 411 3.08 -5.71 18.57
N LEU A 412 3.27 -4.40 18.63
CA LEU A 412 4.27 -3.74 17.78
C LEU A 412 5.68 -4.23 18.07
N ILE A 413 5.98 -4.48 19.36
CA ILE A 413 7.28 -5.02 19.78
C ILE A 413 7.44 -6.47 19.32
N GLN A 414 6.40 -7.30 19.45
CA GLN A 414 6.39 -8.68 18.95
C GLN A 414 6.58 -8.71 17.42
N ASP A 415 5.90 -7.84 16.68
CA ASP A 415 6.06 -7.69 15.22
C ASP A 415 7.51 -7.33 14.87
N ALA A 416 8.07 -6.32 15.55
CA ALA A 416 9.43 -5.86 15.30
C ALA A 416 10.47 -6.96 15.57
N ALA A 417 10.26 -7.75 16.62
CA ALA A 417 11.11 -8.88 16.95
C ALA A 417 11.01 -9.99 15.88
N ALA A 418 9.79 -10.38 15.50
CA ALA A 418 9.55 -11.47 14.56
C ALA A 418 10.09 -11.15 13.15
N LEU A 419 10.00 -9.88 12.75
CA LEU A 419 10.43 -9.40 11.44
C LEU A 419 11.87 -8.89 11.40
N GLY A 420 12.59 -8.92 12.53
CA GLY A 420 13.96 -8.40 12.61
C GLY A 420 14.09 -6.90 12.35
N ARG A 421 13.00 -6.12 12.48
CA ARG A 421 12.98 -4.67 12.19
C ARG A 421 13.87 -3.85 13.12
N VAL A 422 14.19 -4.39 14.30
CA VAL A 422 15.12 -3.79 15.26
C VAL A 422 16.10 -4.86 15.73
N THR A 423 17.39 -4.64 15.49
CA THR A 423 18.45 -5.59 15.89
C THR A 423 19.65 -4.83 16.47
N PRO A 424 20.10 -5.14 17.71
CA PRO A 424 19.52 -6.12 18.64
C PRO A 424 18.26 -5.59 19.35
N MET A 425 17.32 -6.49 19.63
CA MET A 425 16.18 -6.19 20.51
C MET A 425 16.64 -6.11 21.98
N PRO A 426 16.30 -5.06 22.75
CA PRO A 426 16.60 -5.01 24.18
C PRO A 426 15.88 -6.13 24.94
N PRO A 427 16.59 -7.00 25.70
CA PRO A 427 15.98 -8.15 26.36
C PRO A 427 14.83 -7.78 27.32
N ALA A 428 14.96 -6.65 28.02
CA ALA A 428 13.92 -6.15 28.93
C ALA A 428 12.62 -5.80 28.19
N ILE A 429 12.72 -5.20 26.99
CA ILE A 429 11.57 -4.84 26.17
C ILE A 429 10.86 -6.10 25.65
N VAL A 430 11.62 -7.10 25.20
CA VAL A 430 11.07 -8.39 24.75
C VAL A 430 10.36 -9.12 25.90
N ALA A 431 10.96 -9.14 27.09
CA ALA A 431 10.36 -9.76 28.26
C ALA A 431 9.02 -9.10 28.63
N LEU A 432 8.95 -7.77 28.61
CA LEU A 432 7.70 -7.04 28.86
C LEU A 432 6.62 -7.36 27.81
N ALA A 433 6.98 -7.37 26.53
CA ALA A 433 6.04 -7.61 25.43
C ALA A 433 5.48 -9.03 25.39
N THR A 434 6.17 -10.01 25.97
CA THR A 434 5.75 -11.41 25.98
C THR A 434 5.06 -11.82 27.29
N ALA A 435 5.27 -11.07 28.38
CA ALA A 435 4.78 -11.43 29.72
C ALA A 435 3.26 -11.59 29.84
N ALA A 436 2.47 -10.87 29.02
CA ALA A 436 1.01 -10.94 29.08
C ALA A 436 0.42 -12.14 28.31
N GLY A 437 1.20 -12.85 27.48
CA GLY A 437 0.70 -14.00 26.72
C GLY A 437 -0.50 -13.66 25.84
N LEU A 438 -0.36 -12.65 24.96
CA LEU A 438 -1.46 -12.21 24.11
C LEU A 438 -1.97 -13.38 23.23
N PRO A 439 -3.31 -13.55 23.08
CA PRO A 439 -3.87 -14.53 22.16
C PRO A 439 -3.52 -14.16 20.69
N PRO A 440 -3.93 -14.93 19.67
CA PRO A 440 -3.81 -14.48 18.27
C PRO A 440 -4.57 -13.16 18.02
N ARG A 441 -4.17 -12.38 17.00
CA ARG A 441 -4.93 -11.18 16.58
C ARG A 441 -6.36 -11.56 16.18
N GLY A 442 -7.30 -10.66 16.41
CA GLY A 442 -8.73 -10.91 16.15
C GLY A 442 -9.40 -11.89 17.11
N ALA A 443 -8.68 -12.42 18.11
CA ALA A 443 -9.24 -13.34 19.11
C ALA A 443 -9.95 -12.63 20.26
N PHE A 444 -9.76 -11.31 20.45
CA PHE A 444 -10.46 -10.59 21.50
C PHE A 444 -11.92 -10.29 21.12
N THR A 445 -12.76 -10.19 22.14
CA THR A 445 -14.16 -9.75 22.05
C THR A 445 -14.58 -8.99 23.30
N ALA A 446 -15.54 -8.09 23.17
CA ALA A 446 -16.21 -7.39 24.25
C ALA A 446 -17.54 -8.06 24.64
N VAL A 447 -17.96 -9.10 23.91
CA VAL A 447 -19.11 -9.94 24.24
C VAL A 447 -18.81 -10.78 25.49
N THR A 448 -19.75 -10.79 26.43
CA THR A 448 -19.66 -11.59 27.66
C THR A 448 -20.93 -12.44 27.82
N PRO A 449 -20.83 -13.78 27.97
CA PRO A 449 -19.60 -14.57 27.93
C PRO A 449 -18.96 -14.58 26.52
N ALA A 450 -17.63 -14.72 26.47
CA ALA A 450 -16.91 -14.80 25.21
C ALA A 450 -17.32 -16.06 24.42
N PRO A 451 -17.54 -15.97 23.09
CA PRO A 451 -17.77 -17.15 22.26
C PRO A 451 -16.59 -18.12 22.26
N PRO A 452 -16.80 -19.40 21.87
CA PRO A 452 -15.71 -20.36 21.73
C PRO A 452 -14.57 -19.83 20.84
N GLY A 453 -13.32 -19.99 21.30
CA GLY A 453 -12.15 -19.49 20.59
C GLY A 453 -11.91 -17.97 20.68
N LYS A 454 -12.75 -17.24 21.43
CA LYS A 454 -12.56 -15.81 21.73
C LYS A 454 -12.17 -15.58 23.19
N THR A 455 -11.47 -14.48 23.43
CA THR A 455 -11.07 -14.01 24.76
C THR A 455 -11.82 -12.73 25.10
N ASP A 456 -12.54 -12.70 26.21
CA ASP A 456 -13.16 -11.46 26.72
C ASP A 456 -12.04 -10.46 27.06
N ILE A 457 -11.95 -9.37 26.31
CA ILE A 457 -10.88 -8.38 26.43
C ILE A 457 -10.88 -7.71 27.81
N ARG A 458 -12.06 -7.51 28.40
CA ARG A 458 -12.19 -6.87 29.72
C ARG A 458 -11.73 -7.82 30.81
N ALA A 459 -12.06 -9.10 30.69
CA ALA A 459 -11.56 -10.13 31.60
C ALA A 459 -10.04 -10.33 31.46
N PHE A 460 -9.52 -10.30 30.24
CA PHE A 460 -8.09 -10.38 29.97
C PHE A 460 -7.33 -9.21 30.60
N ILE A 461 -7.79 -7.97 30.37
CA ILE A 461 -7.16 -6.77 30.93
C ILE A 461 -7.14 -6.84 32.46
N ARG A 462 -8.24 -7.28 33.10
CA ARG A 462 -8.29 -7.42 34.56
C ARG A 462 -7.33 -8.51 35.08
N SER A 463 -7.26 -9.66 34.42
CA SER A 463 -6.41 -10.78 34.84
C SER A 463 -4.92 -10.54 34.61
N HIS A 464 -4.55 -9.66 33.67
CA HIS A 464 -3.16 -9.33 33.32
C HIS A 464 -2.79 -7.88 33.69
N ALA A 465 -3.51 -7.27 34.64
CA ALA A 465 -3.38 -5.85 34.94
C ALA A 465 -1.95 -5.42 35.30
N ALA A 466 -1.20 -6.24 36.05
CA ALA A 466 0.18 -5.95 36.43
C ALA A 466 1.13 -5.96 35.23
N GLN A 467 1.02 -6.96 34.35
CA GLN A 467 1.83 -7.10 33.14
C GLN A 467 1.53 -5.96 32.16
N LEU A 468 0.25 -5.62 31.99
CA LEU A 468 -0.17 -4.51 31.13
C LEU A 468 0.24 -3.15 31.69
N ALA A 469 0.25 -2.98 33.02
CA ALA A 469 0.78 -1.77 33.64
C ALA A 469 2.29 -1.64 33.41
N ALA A 470 3.06 -2.74 33.48
CA ALA A 470 4.50 -2.73 33.20
C ALA A 470 4.82 -2.31 31.76
N LEU A 471 3.95 -2.66 30.80
CA LEU A 471 4.06 -2.23 29.40
C LEU A 471 3.87 -0.71 29.19
N ARG A 472 3.39 0.00 30.21
CA ARG A 472 3.13 1.45 30.16
C ARG A 472 4.13 2.27 30.97
N VAL A 473 5.17 1.64 31.50
CA VAL A 473 6.23 2.33 32.23
C VAL A 473 6.93 3.35 31.32
N GLY A 474 7.07 4.59 31.82
CA GLY A 474 7.70 5.70 31.11
C GLY A 474 6.82 6.38 30.06
N GLU A 475 5.56 5.95 29.89
CA GLU A 475 4.57 6.59 29.02
C GLU A 475 4.33 8.04 29.44
N ARG A 476 4.58 8.99 28.54
CA ARG A 476 4.38 10.42 28.77
C ARG A 476 4.13 11.14 27.45
N ARG A 477 3.35 12.22 27.51
CA ARG A 477 3.20 13.11 26.35
C ARG A 477 4.48 13.92 26.18
N VAL A 478 5.11 13.82 25.02
CA VAL A 478 6.22 14.67 24.61
C VAL A 478 5.92 15.32 23.27
N PRO A 479 6.50 16.49 22.95
CA PRO A 479 6.29 17.15 21.66
C PRO A 479 6.93 16.37 20.50
N ASP A 480 8.14 15.83 20.72
CA ASP A 480 8.93 15.11 19.72
C ASP A 480 9.58 13.85 20.30
N VAL A 481 9.97 12.93 19.42
CA VAL A 481 10.59 11.65 19.77
C VAL A 481 12.00 11.85 20.36
N GLY A 482 12.69 12.95 20.05
CA GLY A 482 13.99 13.29 20.63
C GLY A 482 13.95 13.39 22.16
N ALA A 483 12.84 13.86 22.73
CA ALA A 483 12.61 13.91 24.17
C ALA A 483 12.46 12.52 24.86
N LEU A 484 12.50 11.43 24.09
CA LEU A 484 12.47 10.05 24.57
C LEU A 484 13.85 9.39 24.58
N ALA A 485 14.89 10.09 24.11
CA ALA A 485 16.25 9.59 24.09
C ALA A 485 16.72 9.11 25.47
N GLY A 486 17.38 7.96 25.51
CA GLY A 486 17.85 7.29 26.73
C GLY A 486 16.76 6.49 27.46
N SER A 487 15.51 6.51 27.00
CA SER A 487 14.42 5.70 27.56
C SER A 487 14.03 4.51 26.67
N GLU A 488 14.58 4.40 25.46
CA GLU A 488 14.19 3.41 24.45
C GLU A 488 14.46 1.97 24.86
N THR A 489 15.36 1.71 25.81
CA THR A 489 15.64 0.35 26.31
C THR A 489 14.82 -0.05 27.53
N THR A 490 14.13 0.90 28.16
CA THR A 490 13.42 0.71 29.44
C THR A 490 11.94 1.06 29.40
N SER A 491 11.50 1.82 28.40
CA SER A 491 10.10 2.20 28.20
C SER A 491 9.58 1.65 26.88
N PRO A 492 8.56 0.77 26.89
CA PRO A 492 7.94 0.26 25.67
C PRO A 492 7.37 1.36 24.77
N TYR A 493 6.79 2.42 25.35
CA TYR A 493 6.35 3.60 24.61
C TYR A 493 7.51 4.27 23.88
N ALA A 494 8.61 4.56 24.59
CA ALA A 494 9.78 5.15 23.98
C ALA A 494 10.39 4.24 22.90
N PHE A 495 10.44 2.93 23.13
CA PHE A 495 10.93 1.96 22.16
C PHE A 495 10.10 1.98 20.86
N VAL A 496 8.77 1.97 20.97
CA VAL A 496 7.85 2.02 19.83
C VAL A 496 8.04 3.31 19.03
N GLU A 497 8.10 4.46 19.72
CA GLU A 497 8.27 5.78 19.10
C GLU A 497 9.64 5.94 18.46
N TRP A 498 10.70 5.55 19.16
CA TRP A 498 12.09 5.74 18.75
C TRP A 498 12.47 4.92 17.52
N ASN A 499 11.91 3.71 17.40
CA ASN A 499 12.11 2.81 16.29
C ASN A 499 11.05 2.94 15.19
N ASP A 500 10.16 3.93 15.31
CA ASP A 500 9.05 4.16 14.39
C ASP A 500 8.29 2.88 14.01
N LEU A 501 7.88 2.09 15.01
CA LEU A 501 7.27 0.78 14.74
C LEU A 501 5.90 0.87 14.05
N LEU A 502 5.27 2.05 14.08
CA LEU A 502 4.07 2.38 13.32
C LEU A 502 4.34 2.77 11.86
N ASN A 503 5.60 2.96 11.48
CA ASN A 503 6.01 3.42 10.16
C ASN A 503 5.32 4.73 9.74
N LEU A 504 5.25 5.72 10.64
CA LEU A 504 4.54 6.98 10.41
C LEU A 504 5.47 8.13 10.05
N ARG A 505 6.79 7.92 10.09
CA ARG A 505 7.78 9.00 10.10
C ARG A 505 8.79 8.84 8.99
N ASP A 506 9.33 9.96 8.56
CA ASP A 506 10.46 9.97 7.63
C ASP A 506 11.72 9.52 8.38
N ALA A 507 12.12 8.26 8.19
CA ALA A 507 13.29 7.65 8.80
C ALA A 507 14.59 8.45 8.60
N THR A 508 14.64 9.32 7.57
CA THR A 508 15.80 10.17 7.25
C THR A 508 15.83 11.49 8.02
N ALA A 509 14.69 11.92 8.56
CA ALA A 509 14.62 13.11 9.38
C ALA A 509 15.18 12.83 10.79
N ALA A 510 15.80 13.84 11.40
CA ALA A 510 16.26 13.72 12.78
C ALA A 510 15.09 13.41 13.72
N ARG A 511 15.27 12.47 14.66
CA ARG A 511 14.21 12.07 15.61
C ARG A 511 13.65 13.24 16.45
N SER A 512 14.40 14.31 16.64
CA SER A 512 13.94 15.54 17.30
C SER A 512 12.91 16.33 16.47
N THR A 513 12.78 16.07 15.18
CA THR A 513 11.74 16.67 14.33
C THR A 513 10.51 15.77 14.20
N TRP A 514 10.63 14.50 14.60
CA TRP A 514 9.54 13.55 14.59
C TRP A 514 8.55 13.91 15.70
N ARG A 515 7.32 14.25 15.31
CA ARG A 515 6.25 14.43 16.28
C ARG A 515 6.00 13.11 16.99
N SER A 516 5.92 13.18 18.31
CA SER A 516 5.56 12.02 19.10
C SER A 516 4.06 11.76 19.00
N VAL A 517 3.69 10.50 18.80
CA VAL A 517 2.28 10.10 18.81
C VAL A 517 1.84 10.02 20.25
N SER A 518 0.92 10.89 20.66
CA SER A 518 0.49 10.91 22.05
C SER A 518 -0.06 9.54 22.48
N PRO A 519 0.13 9.11 23.73
CA PRO A 519 -0.40 7.83 24.19
C PRO A 519 -1.90 7.69 23.95
N GLY A 520 -2.71 8.75 24.11
CA GLY A 520 -4.14 8.72 23.81
C GLY A 520 -4.47 8.21 22.39
N ILE A 521 -3.65 8.57 21.40
CA ILE A 521 -3.78 8.09 20.00
C ILE A 521 -3.39 6.61 19.89
N TYR A 522 -2.42 6.14 20.66
CA TYR A 522 -2.10 4.70 20.71
C TYR A 522 -3.27 3.84 21.20
N SER A 523 -3.99 4.29 22.25
CA SER A 523 -5.17 3.55 22.78
C SER A 523 -6.23 3.40 21.72
N HIS A 524 -6.35 4.46 20.94
CA HIS A 524 -7.37 4.66 19.95
C HIS A 524 -7.13 3.80 18.71
N HIS A 525 -5.89 3.74 18.23
CA HIS A 525 -5.61 3.12 16.94
C HIS A 525 -5.29 1.62 17.03
N LEU A 526 -4.56 1.17 18.05
CA LEU A 526 -3.99 -0.19 18.03
C LEU A 526 -4.90 -1.31 18.50
N PHE A 527 -6.11 -1.01 18.95
CA PHE A 527 -7.06 -2.04 19.40
C PHE A 527 -7.92 -2.61 18.27
N VAL A 528 -7.96 -1.94 17.11
CA VAL A 528 -8.91 -2.25 16.03
C VAL A 528 -8.75 -3.68 15.52
N ALA A 529 -7.52 -4.13 15.24
CA ALA A 529 -7.32 -5.51 14.77
C ALA A 529 -7.47 -6.56 15.87
N GLU A 530 -7.25 -6.19 17.13
CA GLU A 530 -7.45 -7.11 18.25
C GLU A 530 -8.93 -7.50 18.36
N MET A 531 -9.83 -6.55 18.07
CA MET A 531 -11.27 -6.74 18.07
C MET A 531 -11.84 -7.21 16.73
N ALA A 532 -11.03 -7.34 15.68
CA ALA A 532 -11.51 -7.55 14.31
C ALA A 532 -12.47 -8.73 14.17
N GLY A 533 -12.25 -9.81 14.93
CA GLY A 533 -13.13 -10.97 14.92
C GLY A 533 -14.57 -10.65 15.32
N GLU A 534 -14.80 -9.67 16.20
CA GLU A 534 -16.14 -9.15 16.53
C GLU A 534 -16.61 -8.10 15.52
N VAL A 535 -15.68 -7.36 14.92
CA VAL A 535 -15.97 -6.39 13.85
C VAL A 535 -16.43 -7.09 12.57
N MET A 536 -16.05 -8.35 12.37
CA MET A 536 -16.30 -9.12 11.14
C MET A 536 -17.43 -10.15 11.25
N THR A 537 -17.82 -10.59 12.44
CA THR A 537 -18.96 -11.52 12.60
C THR A 537 -20.27 -10.76 12.55
#